data_AF-G9KN03-F1
#
_entry.id   AF-G9KN03-F1
#
_cell.length_a   1.000
_cell.length_b   1.000
_cell.length_c   1.000
_cell.angle_alpha   90.00
_cell.angle_beta   90.00
_cell.angle_gamma   90.00
#
_symmetry.space_group_name_H-M   'P 1'
#
loop_
_entity.id
_entity.type
_entity.pdbx_description
1 polymer ?
#
loop_
_entity_poly.entity_id
_entity_poly.type
_entity_poly.pdbx_seq_one_letter_code
_entity_poly.pdbx_strand_id
1 'polypeptide(L)'
;YYNELQSTFFLPELDLIYGIFTTNVNSIAASAVCVFNLSAISQAFNGPFKYQENSRSAWLPYPNPNPNFQCGTVDQGLYVNLTERNLQDAQKFILMHEVVQPVTSVPAFMEDNSRF
;
A
#
# COMPACT_ATOMS: atom_id res chain seq x y z
N TYR A 1 -4.50 0.34 16.82
CA TYR A 1 -4.31 -0.13 15.45
C TYR A 1 -3.87 -1.59 15.48
N TYR A 2 -4.39 -2.39 14.54
CA TYR A 2 -3.96 -3.76 14.30
C TYR A 2 -2.95 -3.70 13.17
N ASN A 3 -1.66 -3.75 13.49
CA ASN A 3 -0.59 -3.40 12.56
C ASN A 3 0.01 -4.64 11.86
N GLU A 4 -0.15 -5.82 12.45
CA GLU A 4 0.53 -7.03 12.00
C GLU A 4 -0.39 -7.83 11.09
N LEU A 5 -0.21 -7.74 9.77
CA LEU A 5 -0.99 -8.51 8.80
C LEU A 5 -0.62 -10.00 8.87
N GLN A 6 -1.61 -10.87 9.03
CA GLN A 6 -1.43 -12.32 9.15
C GLN A 6 -1.80 -13.05 7.86
N SER A 7 -2.91 -12.66 7.22
CA SER A 7 -3.40 -13.30 6.01
C SER A 7 -4.30 -12.37 5.21
N THR A 8 -4.41 -12.64 3.91
CA THR A 8 -5.29 -11.92 2.99
C THR A 8 -6.14 -12.88 2.18
N PHE A 9 -7.34 -12.44 1.83
CA PHE A 9 -8.25 -13.15 0.94
C PHE A 9 -8.89 -12.17 -0.04
N PHE A 10 -8.85 -12.50 -1.33
CA PHE A 10 -9.48 -11.70 -2.37
C PHE A 10 -10.81 -12.33 -2.77
N LEU A 11 -11.86 -11.51 -2.81
CA LEU A 11 -13.20 -11.88 -3.24
C LEU A 11 -13.51 -11.20 -4.60
N PRO A 12 -13.34 -11.91 -5.73
CA PRO A 12 -13.43 -11.31 -7.07
C PRO A 12 -14.82 -10.75 -7.40
N GLU A 13 -15.89 -11.34 -6.86
CA GLU A 13 -17.27 -10.95 -7.19
C GLU A 13 -17.60 -9.52 -6.71
N LEU A 14 -16.86 -9.02 -5.73
CA LEU A 14 -17.04 -7.69 -5.15
C LEU A 14 -15.81 -6.78 -5.29
N ASP A 15 -14.73 -7.26 -5.90
CA ASP A 15 -13.41 -6.57 -5.95
C ASP A 15 -12.91 -6.13 -4.57
N LEU A 16 -13.10 -7.00 -3.57
CA LEU A 16 -12.73 -6.74 -2.17
C LEU A 16 -11.57 -7.61 -1.71
N ILE A 17 -10.67 -7.01 -0.94
CA ILE A 17 -9.60 -7.70 -0.24
C ILE A 17 -9.88 -7.66 1.25
N TYR A 18 -9.95 -8.84 1.86
CA TYR A 18 -10.02 -9.04 3.29
C TYR A 18 -8.60 -9.21 3.82
N GLY A 19 -8.26 -8.49 4.89
CA GLY A 19 -7.01 -8.66 5.61
C GLY A 19 -7.28 -8.98 7.08
N ILE A 20 -6.60 -10.01 7.58
CA ILE A 20 -6.58 -10.37 9.00
C ILE A 20 -5.38 -9.70 9.64
N PHE A 21 -5.59 -8.90 10.66
CA PHE A 21 -4.55 -8.15 11.37
C PHE A 21 -4.58 -8.48 12.85
N THR A 22 -3.41 -8.44 13.48
CA THR A 22 -3.27 -8.57 14.93
C THR A 22 -2.57 -7.34 15.53
N THR A 23 -2.72 -7.17 16.83
CA THR A 23 -1.89 -6.26 17.60
C THR A 23 -0.47 -6.80 17.73
N ASN A 24 0.49 -5.90 17.93
CA ASN A 24 1.88 -6.27 18.17
C ASN A 24 2.02 -7.26 19.34
N VAL A 25 3.02 -8.15 19.29
CA VAL A 25 3.26 -9.20 20.30
C VAL A 25 3.40 -8.64 21.72
N ASN A 26 3.96 -7.43 21.86
CA ASN A 26 4.16 -6.76 23.15
C ASN A 26 2.90 -6.01 23.67
N SER A 27 1.80 -6.03 22.91
CA SER A 27 0.54 -5.39 23.29
C SER A 27 -0.50 -6.41 23.76
N ILE A 28 -1.65 -5.93 24.23
CA ILE A 28 -2.83 -6.78 24.49
C ILE A 28 -3.16 -7.54 23.21
N ALA A 29 -3.28 -8.87 23.32
CA ALA A 29 -3.64 -9.72 22.20
C ALA A 29 -5.03 -9.34 21.69
N ALA A 30 -5.13 -8.97 20.42
CA ALA A 30 -6.39 -8.74 19.75
C ALA A 30 -6.20 -8.92 18.24
N SER A 31 -7.27 -9.33 17.58
CA SER A 31 -7.34 -9.57 16.14
C SER A 31 -8.46 -8.78 15.51
N ALA A 32 -8.32 -8.42 14.25
CA ALA A 32 -9.34 -7.73 13.48
C ALA A 32 -9.33 -8.15 12.01
N VAL A 33 -10.50 -8.12 11.38
CA VAL A 33 -10.66 -8.30 9.94
C VAL A 33 -11.06 -6.96 9.33
N CYS A 34 -10.20 -6.43 8.47
CA CYS A 34 -10.47 -5.22 7.71
C CYS A 34 -10.74 -5.56 6.24
N VAL A 35 -11.61 -4.77 5.60
CA VAL A 35 -11.98 -4.95 4.20
C VAL A 35 -11.49 -3.74 3.41
N PHE A 36 -10.88 -3.97 2.27
CA PHE A 36 -10.31 -2.95 1.39
C PHE A 36 -10.87 -3.10 -0.02
N ASN A 37 -11.08 -1.98 -0.69
CA ASN A 37 -11.49 -1.95 -2.08
C ASN A 37 -10.25 -1.80 -2.97
N LEU A 38 -10.20 -2.47 -4.12
CA LEU A 38 -9.13 -2.27 -5.11
C LEU A 38 -8.98 -0.80 -5.52
N SER A 39 -10.08 -0.05 -5.60
CA SER A 39 -10.05 1.38 -5.92
C SER A 39 -9.27 2.22 -4.90
N ALA A 40 -9.38 1.90 -3.59
CA ALA A 40 -8.62 2.58 -2.54
C ALA A 40 -7.12 2.27 -2.63
N ILE A 41 -6.77 1.05 -3.04
CA ILE A 41 -5.39 0.65 -3.28
C ILE A 41 -4.82 1.41 -4.49
N SER A 42 -5.55 1.45 -5.61
CA SER A 42 -5.17 2.23 -6.79
C SER A 42 -5.03 3.72 -6.47
N GLN A 43 -5.92 4.28 -5.65
CA GLN A 43 -5.82 5.68 -5.22
C GLN A 43 -4.53 5.94 -4.43
N ALA A 44 -4.15 5.05 -3.52
CA ALA A 44 -2.90 5.19 -2.77
C ALA A 44 -1.67 5.13 -3.71
N PHE A 45 -1.64 4.19 -4.67
CA PHE A 45 -0.57 4.07 -5.66
C PHE A 45 -0.49 5.25 -6.64
N ASN A 46 -1.61 5.92 -6.89
CA ASN A 46 -1.67 7.14 -7.69
C ASN A 46 -1.34 8.42 -6.88
N GLY A 47 -1.31 8.31 -5.55
CA GLY A 47 -0.96 9.38 -4.64
C GLY A 47 0.53 9.72 -4.62
N PRO A 48 0.94 10.70 -3.81
CA PRO A 48 2.35 11.07 -3.64
C PRO A 48 3.16 9.95 -2.99
N PHE A 49 4.46 9.90 -3.30
CA PHE A 49 5.41 9.05 -2.61
C PHE A 49 5.80 9.65 -1.26
N LYS A 50 6.14 8.80 -0.29
CA LYS A 50 6.80 9.20 0.95
C LYS A 50 8.30 9.19 0.72
N TYR A 51 8.92 10.35 0.80
CA TYR A 51 10.33 10.53 0.45
C TYR A 51 11.14 11.07 1.63
N GLN A 52 12.36 10.55 1.76
CA GLN A 52 13.37 11.03 2.69
C GLN A 52 14.68 11.22 1.92
N GLU A 53 15.23 12.44 1.94
CA GLU A 53 16.43 12.77 1.18
C GLU A 53 17.70 12.11 1.72
N ASN A 54 17.81 12.03 3.04
CA ASN A 54 18.90 11.35 3.74
C ASN A 54 18.41 10.91 5.12
N SER A 55 19.20 10.10 5.82
CA SER A 55 18.82 9.51 7.12
C SER A 55 18.48 10.53 8.22
N ARG A 56 18.83 11.81 8.06
CA ARG A 56 18.54 12.89 9.01
C ARG A 56 17.36 13.77 8.59
N SER A 57 16.90 13.66 7.34
CA SER A 57 15.75 14.43 6.83
C SER A 57 14.42 13.84 7.32
N ALA A 58 13.39 14.67 7.40
CA ALA A 58 12.03 14.19 7.65
C ALA A 58 11.48 13.44 6.43
N TRP A 59 10.52 12.55 6.67
CA TRP A 59 9.72 11.93 5.61
C TRP A 59 8.63 12.89 5.15
N LEU A 60 8.70 13.32 3.90
CA LEU A 60 7.77 14.30 3.32
C LEU A 60 7.07 13.72 2.08
N PRO A 61 5.87 14.21 1.73
CA PRO A 61 5.24 13.85 0.47
C PRO A 61 6.04 14.38 -0.71
N TYR A 62 6.24 13.54 -1.73
CA TYR A 62 6.84 13.89 -3.00
C TYR A 62 5.84 13.59 -4.13
N PRO A 63 5.56 14.54 -5.05
CA PRO A 63 4.60 14.33 -6.13
C PRO A 63 4.93 13.08 -6.95
N ASN A 64 3.91 12.29 -7.30
CA ASN A 64 4.11 11.12 -8.14
C ASN A 64 4.41 11.58 -9.58
N PRO A 65 5.62 11.32 -10.12
CA PRO A 65 5.95 11.73 -11.48
C PRO A 65 5.16 10.95 -12.54
N ASN A 66 4.73 9.72 -12.22
CA ASN A 66 4.07 8.80 -13.15
C ASN A 66 2.78 8.23 -12.51
N PRO A 67 1.72 9.04 -12.33
CA PRO A 67 0.43 8.54 -11.89
C PRO A 67 -0.16 7.58 -12.94
N ASN A 68 -0.86 6.54 -12.50
CA ASN A 68 -1.39 5.45 -13.33
C ASN A 68 -0.31 4.71 -14.15
N PHE A 69 0.89 4.56 -13.59
CA PHE A 69 1.97 3.83 -14.22
C PHE A 69 1.50 2.43 -14.68
N GLN A 70 1.69 2.14 -15.96
CA GLN A 70 1.47 0.80 -16.52
C GLN A 70 2.82 0.12 -16.66
N CYS A 71 2.88 -1.17 -16.31
CA CYS A 71 4.09 -1.93 -16.56
C CYS A 71 4.27 -2.09 -18.07
N GLY A 72 5.35 -1.52 -18.60
CA GLY A 72 5.64 -1.55 -20.02
C GLY A 72 7.07 -1.19 -20.35
N THR A 73 7.43 -1.47 -21.59
CA THR A 73 8.61 -0.91 -22.24
C THR A 73 8.16 0.18 -23.19
N VAL A 74 8.99 1.20 -23.37
CA VAL A 74 8.71 2.24 -24.35
C VAL A 74 8.68 1.61 -25.75
N ASP A 75 7.56 1.75 -26.45
CA ASP A 75 7.35 1.13 -27.78
C ASP A 75 7.93 1.97 -28.94
N GLN A 76 8.26 3.26 -28.71
CA GLN A 76 8.73 4.18 -29.75
C GLN A 76 9.73 5.23 -29.23
N GLY A 77 10.75 5.57 -30.04
CA GLY A 77 11.72 6.63 -29.75
C GLY A 77 13.13 6.13 -29.41
N LEU A 78 13.95 6.99 -28.79
CA LEU A 78 15.35 6.68 -28.44
C LEU A 78 15.49 5.64 -27.32
N TYR A 79 14.43 5.39 -26.57
CA TYR A 79 14.42 4.55 -25.38
C TYR A 79 13.64 3.23 -25.59
N VAL A 80 13.49 2.79 -26.84
CA VAL A 80 12.78 1.54 -27.18
C VAL A 80 13.35 0.35 -26.40
N ASN A 81 12.47 -0.49 -25.87
CA ASN A 81 12.77 -1.63 -24.98
C ASN A 81 13.29 -1.27 -23.58
N LEU A 82 13.39 0.00 -23.20
CA LEU A 82 13.65 0.40 -21.82
C LEU A 82 12.35 0.48 -21.03
N THR A 83 12.44 0.23 -19.73
CA THR A 83 11.32 0.39 -18.82
C THR A 83 10.86 1.84 -18.81
N GLU A 84 9.55 2.06 -18.86
CA GLU A 84 8.96 3.41 -18.78
C GLU A 84 9.34 4.14 -17.48
N ARG A 85 9.66 3.39 -16.41
CA ARG A 85 10.15 3.94 -15.15
C ARG A 85 11.67 4.03 -15.12
N ASN A 86 12.20 5.18 -14.72
CA ASN A 86 13.62 5.37 -14.44
C ASN A 86 14.03 4.53 -13.22
N LEU A 87 15.13 3.77 -13.33
CA LEU A 87 15.64 2.91 -12.26
C LEU A 87 16.06 3.69 -11.01
N GLN A 88 16.58 4.91 -11.15
CA GLN A 88 16.94 5.75 -10.00
C GLN A 88 15.68 6.16 -9.21
N ASP A 89 14.62 6.53 -9.92
CA ASP A 89 13.33 6.83 -9.30
C ASP A 89 12.69 5.59 -8.68
N ALA A 90 12.87 4.42 -9.28
CA ALA A 90 12.39 3.15 -8.73
C ALA A 90 13.08 2.77 -7.41
N GLN A 91 14.37 3.07 -7.26
CA GLN A 91 15.12 2.85 -6.02
C GLN A 91 14.78 3.88 -4.94
N LYS A 92 14.45 5.11 -5.34
CA LYS A 92 14.17 6.23 -4.45
C LYS A 92 12.74 6.21 -3.91
N PHE A 93 11.77 5.82 -4.73
CA PHE A 93 10.34 5.93 -4.46
C PHE A 93 9.69 4.55 -4.31
N ILE A 94 9.81 3.99 -3.10
CA ILE A 94 9.32 2.64 -2.77
C ILE A 94 8.12 2.63 -1.81
N LEU A 95 7.76 3.78 -1.24
CA LEU A 95 6.71 3.91 -0.23
C LEU A 95 5.74 5.03 -0.63
N MET A 96 4.44 4.77 -0.55
CA MET A 96 3.41 5.79 -0.76
C MET A 96 3.24 6.63 0.51
N HIS A 97 2.92 7.91 0.35
CA HIS A 97 2.62 8.80 1.48
C HIS A 97 1.24 8.51 2.06
N GLU A 98 0.26 8.30 1.18
CA GLU A 98 -1.10 7.94 1.55
C GLU A 98 -1.19 6.47 1.96
N VAL A 99 -1.97 6.21 3.01
CA VAL A 99 -2.29 4.85 3.44
C VAL A 99 -3.56 4.37 2.76
N VAL A 100 -3.63 3.07 2.47
CA VAL A 100 -4.86 2.46 1.94
C VAL A 100 -5.91 2.43 3.04
N GLN A 101 -7.00 3.16 2.83
CA GLN A 101 -8.10 3.20 3.79
C GLN A 101 -8.98 1.95 3.65
N PRO A 102 -9.41 1.33 4.76
CA PRO A 102 -10.44 0.31 4.71
C PRO A 102 -11.78 0.90 4.25
N VAL A 103 -12.68 0.04 3.77
CA VAL A 103 -14.04 0.42 3.34
C VAL A 103 -14.80 1.13 4.48
N THR A 104 -14.58 0.69 5.72
CA THR A 104 -15.15 1.28 6.93
C THR A 104 -14.06 1.58 7.94
N SER A 105 -14.21 2.65 8.72
CA SER A 105 -13.25 3.04 9.77
C SER A 105 -13.18 2.05 10.93
N VAL A 106 -14.19 1.20 11.09
CA VAL A 106 -14.24 0.10 12.07
C VAL A 106 -14.05 -1.22 11.34
N PRO A 107 -13.26 -2.17 11.87
CA PRO A 107 -13.09 -3.49 11.27
C PRO A 107 -14.42 -4.24 11.17
N ALA A 108 -14.55 -5.09 10.15
CA ALA A 108 -15.73 -5.92 9.94
C ALA A 108 -15.91 -6.97 11.04
N PHE A 109 -14.81 -7.40 11.66
CA PHE A 109 -14.78 -8.29 12.81
C PHE A 109 -13.61 -7.92 13.73
N MET A 110 -13.78 -8.07 15.04
CA MET A 110 -12.73 -7.88 16.04
C MET A 110 -12.90 -8.92 17.14
N GLU A 111 -11.78 -9.43 17.64
CA GLU A 111 -11.75 -10.35 18.77
C GLU A 111 -10.61 -10.00 19.73
N ASP A 112 -10.96 -9.83 21.00
CA ASP A 112 -10.01 -9.59 22.07
C ASP A 112 -9.43 -10.89 22.62
N ASN A 113 -8.22 -10.83 23.18
CA ASN A 113 -7.48 -11.95 23.76
C ASN A 113 -7.16 -13.10 22.79
N SER A 114 -7.24 -12.86 21.48
CA SER A 114 -6.91 -13.83 20.43
C SER A 114 -5.97 -13.23 19.38
N ARG A 115 -5.06 -14.06 18.87
CA ARG A 115 -4.20 -13.79 17.71
C ARG A 115 -4.34 -14.96 16.75
N PHE A 116 -5.04 -14.74 15.63
CA PHE A 116 -5.16 -15.72 14.55
C PHE A 116 -3.89 -15.82 13.72
#